data_AF-A0A536LZ85-F1
#
_entry.id   AF-A0A536LZ85-F1
#
_cell.length_a   1.000
_cell.length_b   1.000
_cell.length_c   1.000
_cell.angle_alpha   90.00
_cell.angle_beta   90.00
_cell.angle_gamma   90.00
#
_symmetry.space_group_name_H-M   'P 1'
#
loop_
_entity.id
_entity.type
_entity.pdbx_description
1 polymer ?
#
loop_
_entity_poly.entity_id
_entity_poly.type
_entity_poly.pdbx_seq_one_letter_code
_entity_poly.pdbx_strand_id
1 'polypeptide(L)' 'MEQQRSGPSGPTANRPIDGEERELSLDLVHATEAAALACAGFLGKGDPDGVSDAAGHAMREALERSGLTATVVLSPRHQA' A
#
# COMPACT_ATOMS: atom_id res chain seq x y z
N MET A 1 -15.14 23.90 -38.38
CA MET A 1 -14.44 24.47 -37.23
C MET A 1 -15.29 24.12 -36.01
N GLU A 2 -14.93 23.34 -35.01
CA GLU A 2 -13.74 22.54 -34.67
C GLU A 2 -14.30 21.47 -33.71
N GLN A 3 -14.06 20.19 -33.98
CA GLN A 3 -14.43 19.14 -33.04
C GLN A 3 -13.41 19.14 -31.90
N GLN A 4 -13.83 19.60 -30.72
CA GLN A 4 -13.01 19.57 -29.52
C GLN A 4 -12.76 18.11 -29.12
N ARG A 5 -11.58 17.61 -29.48
CA ARG A 5 -10.99 16.39 -28.91
C ARG A 5 -10.70 16.66 -27.43
N SER A 6 -11.55 16.15 -26.53
CA SER A 6 -11.17 16.01 -25.12
C SER A 6 -10.02 15.00 -25.03
N GLY A 7 -8.84 15.49 -24.65
CA GLY A 7 -7.68 14.66 -24.36
C GLY A 7 -7.86 13.82 -23.08
N PRO A 8 -6.97 12.86 -22.81
CA PRO A 8 -7.05 12.03 -21.61
C PRO A 8 -6.84 12.88 -20.36
N SER A 9 -7.85 12.91 -19.48
CA SER A 9 -7.81 13.53 -18.16
C SER A 9 -6.59 13.02 -17.37
N GLY A 10 -5.89 13.95 -16.71
CA GLY A 10 -4.75 13.66 -15.82
C GLY A 10 -5.11 12.76 -14.63
N PRO A 11 -4.12 12.39 -13.78
CA PRO A 11 -4.29 11.39 -12.74
C PRO A 11 -5.34 11.86 -11.74
N THR A 12 -6.44 11.11 -11.69
CA THR A 12 -7.63 11.34 -10.88
C THR A 12 -7.32 11.12 -9.40
N ALA A 13 -7.12 12.22 -8.67
CA ALA A 13 -7.09 12.20 -7.22
C ALA A 13 -8.52 12.00 -6.68
N ASN A 14 -8.75 10.82 -6.10
CA ASN A 14 -9.77 10.48 -5.12
C ASN A 14 -11.23 10.80 -5.50
N ARG A 15 -11.87 9.90 -6.29
CA ARG A 15 -13.32 9.84 -6.42
C ARG A 15 -13.86 8.69 -5.56
N PRO A 16 -14.86 8.90 -4.69
CA PRO A 16 -15.56 7.80 -4.03
C PRO A 16 -16.19 6.90 -5.10
N ILE A 17 -16.01 5.59 -4.92
CA ILE A 17 -16.18 4.60 -5.97
C ILE A 17 -17.66 4.24 -6.08
N ASP A 18 -18.35 4.95 -6.97
CA ASP A 18 -19.67 4.55 -7.44
C ASP A 18 -19.49 3.41 -8.47
N GLY A 19 -19.27 2.18 -8.00
CA GLY A 19 -19.52 0.97 -8.79
C GLY A 19 -18.40 0.37 -9.64
N GLU A 20 -17.16 0.86 -9.59
CA GLU A 20 -16.00 0.15 -10.18
C GLU A 20 -15.16 -0.50 -9.07
N GLU A 21 -15.16 -1.83 -8.98
CA GLU A 21 -14.22 -2.55 -8.12
C GLU A 21 -12.79 -2.30 -8.62
N ARG A 22 -11.99 -1.58 -7.83
CA ARG A 22 -10.58 -1.35 -8.14
C ARG A 22 -9.81 -2.67 -8.02
N GLU A 23 -9.01 -2.99 -9.03
CA GLU A 23 -8.08 -4.10 -8.98
C GLU A 23 -6.93 -3.81 -8.00
N LEU A 24 -6.80 -4.61 -6.94
CA LEU A 24 -5.78 -4.43 -5.89
C LEU A 24 -4.51 -5.25 -6.12
N SER A 25 -4.45 -6.04 -7.20
CA SER A 25 -3.38 -7.02 -7.44
C SER A 25 -1.99 -6.39 -7.29
N LEU A 26 -1.73 -5.28 -7.98
CA LEU A 26 -0.43 -4.61 -7.97
C LEU A 26 -0.18 -3.78 -6.70
N ASP A 27 -1.23 -3.26 -6.08
CA ASP A 27 -1.11 -2.55 -4.79
C ASP A 27 -0.62 -3.49 -3.69
N LEU A 28 -1.11 -4.74 -3.69
CA LEU A 28 -0.65 -5.78 -2.77
C LEU A 28 0.80 -6.19 -3.03
N VAL A 29 1.19 -6.34 -4.30
CA VAL A 29 2.60 -6.60 -4.66
C VAL A 29 3.49 -5.48 -4.12
N HIS A 30 3.13 -4.22 -4.37
CA HIS A 30 3.89 -3.07 -3.88
C HIS A 30 3.99 -3.03 -2.35
N ALA A 31 2.92 -3.38 -1.62
CA ALA A 31 2.98 -3.48 -0.16
C ALA A 31 4.00 -4.53 0.31
N THR A 32 4.07 -5.69 -0.36
CA THR A 32 5.05 -6.73 -0.02
C THR A 32 6.48 -6.34 -0.34
N GLU A 33 6.73 -5.62 -1.44
CA GLU A 33 8.05 -5.10 -1.81
C GLU A 33 8.53 -4.07 -0.79
N ALA A 34 7.66 -3.13 -0.42
CA ALA A 34 7.97 -2.12 0.60
C ALA A 34 8.32 -2.78 1.94
N ALA A 35 7.59 -3.82 2.35
CA ALA A 35 7.87 -4.59 3.55
C ALA A 35 9.26 -5.24 3.50
N ALA A 36 9.56 -5.95 2.40
CA ALA A 36 10.81 -6.67 2.21
C ALA A 36 12.01 -5.72 2.22
N LEU A 37 11.90 -4.57 1.56
CA LEU A 37 12.96 -3.56 1.53
C LEU A 37 13.16 -2.89 2.89
N ALA A 38 12.08 -2.60 3.63
CA ALA A 38 12.17 -1.99 4.95
C ALA A 38 12.84 -2.90 5.98
N CYS A 39 12.53 -4.20 5.98
CA CYS A 39 13.09 -5.14 6.94
C CYS A 39 14.40 -5.81 6.49
N ALA A 40 14.81 -5.68 5.22
CA ALA A 40 16.03 -6.30 4.69
C ALA A 40 17.28 -5.97 5.52
N GLY A 41 17.38 -4.75 6.05
CA GLY A 41 18.49 -4.32 6.90
C GLY A 41 18.59 -5.04 8.25
N PHE A 42 17.58 -5.81 8.65
CA PHE A 42 17.55 -6.56 9.92
C PHE A 42 18.02 -8.01 9.78
N LEU A 43 18.34 -8.47 8.56
CA LEU A 43 18.78 -9.84 8.33
C LEU A 43 20.02 -10.17 9.16
N GLY A 44 19.95 -11.28 9.90
CA GLY A 44 21.05 -11.77 10.75
C GLY A 44 21.28 -11.00 12.05
N LYS A 45 20.44 -10.00 12.38
CA LYS A 45 20.59 -9.19 13.61
C LYS A 45 19.96 -9.81 14.86
N GLY A 46 19.15 -10.86 14.70
CA GLY A 46 18.47 -11.50 15.84
C GLY A 46 17.39 -10.63 16.49
N ASP A 47 16.81 -9.69 15.75
CA ASP A 47 15.80 -8.73 16.21
C ASP A 47 14.46 -8.95 15.47
N PRO A 48 13.64 -9.92 15.90
CA PRO A 48 12.37 -10.26 15.23
C PRO A 48 11.29 -9.18 15.42
N ASP A 49 11.32 -8.44 16.54
CA ASP A 49 10.36 -7.39 16.82
C ASP A 49 10.64 -6.17 15.93
N GLY A 50 11.91 -5.75 15.80
CA GLY A 50 12.30 -4.69 14.86
C GLY A 50 12.00 -5.03 13.40
N VAL A 51 12.14 -6.30 13.00
CA VAL A 51 11.70 -6.79 11.67
C VAL A 51 10.19 -6.59 11.48
N SER A 52 9.41 -7.01 12.47
CA SER A 52 7.94 -6.97 12.41
C SER A 52 7.43 -5.53 12.37
N ASP A 53 8.00 -4.65 13.17
CA ASP A 53 7.65 -3.23 13.21
C ASP A 53 8.01 -2.53 11.90
N ALA A 54 9.22 -2.71 11.39
CA ALA A 54 9.66 -2.10 10.13
C ALA A 54 8.81 -2.56 8.94
N ALA A 55 8.58 -3.88 8.83
CA ALA A 55 7.75 -4.43 7.75
C ALA A 55 6.28 -4.00 7.87
N GLY A 56 5.70 -4.05 9.07
CA GLY A 56 4.31 -3.69 9.34
C GLY A 56 4.03 -2.22 9.04
N HIS A 57 4.93 -1.33 9.46
CA HIS A 57 4.83 0.09 9.17
C HIS A 57 4.86 0.37 7.66
N ALA A 58 5.83 -0.21 6.94
CA ALA A 58 5.96 -0.03 5.50
C ALA A 58 4.75 -0.56 4.72
N MET A 59 4.22 -1.74 5.08
CA MET A 59 2.99 -2.28 4.48
C MET A 59 1.81 -1.34 4.71
N ARG A 60 1.67 -0.79 5.93
CA ARG A 60 0.56 0.09 6.26
C ARG A 60 0.60 1.38 5.45
N GLU A 61 1.76 2.02 5.35
CA GLU A 61 1.90 3.21 4.52
C GLU A 61 1.63 2.93 3.02
N ALA A 62 2.09 1.78 2.50
CA ALA A 62 1.85 1.40 1.11
C ALA A 62 0.36 1.22 0.82
N LEU A 63 -0.38 0.57 1.74
CA LEU A 63 -1.82 0.38 1.62
C LEU A 63 -2.61 1.68 1.82
N GLU A 64 -2.18 2.58 2.70
CA GLU A 64 -2.82 3.89 2.85
C GLU A 64 -2.68 4.76 1.58
N ARG A 65 -1.57 4.61 0.85
CA ARG A 65 -1.35 5.29 -0.44
C ARG A 65 -2.21 4.76 -1.60
N SER A 66 -2.75 3.54 -1.51
CA SER A 66 -3.59 2.98 -2.59
C SER A 66 -5.02 3.56 -2.61
N GLY A 67 -5.39 4.39 -1.62
CA GLY A 67 -6.73 4.99 -1.51
C GLY A 67 -7.81 3.98 -1.11
N LEU A 68 -7.41 2.83 -0.57
CA LEU A 68 -8.30 1.81 -0.04
C LEU A 68 -8.88 2.23 1.32
N THR A 69 -10.19 2.12 1.48
CA THR A 69 -10.83 2.16 2.81
C THR A 69 -10.94 0.74 3.34
N ALA A 70 -10.03 0.33 4.24
CA ALA A 70 -10.02 -1.01 4.81
C ALA A 70 -9.66 -1.04 6.30
N THR A 71 -9.99 -2.16 6.93
CA THR A 71 -9.74 -2.43 8.35
C THR A 71 -8.69 -3.54 8.49
N VAL A 72 -7.67 -3.29 9.30
CA VAL A 72 -6.71 -4.34 9.69
C VAL A 72 -7.34 -5.21 10.77
N VAL A 73 -7.65 -6.46 10.44
CA VAL A 73 -8.23 -7.44 11.38
C VAL A 73 -7.19 -8.37 12.01
N LEU A 74 -6.02 -8.50 11.38
CA LEU A 74 -4.92 -9.34 11.86
C LEU A 74 -3.61 -8.57 11.74
N SER A 75 -2.80 -8.62 12.79
CA SER A 75 -1.46 -8.03 12.86
C SER A 75 -0.58 -8.82 13.83
N PRO A 76 0.75 -8.70 13.74
CA PRO A 76 1.67 -9.25 14.74
C PRO A 76 1.35 -8.72 16.14
N ARG A 77 1.54 -9.55 17.17
CA ARG A 77 1.40 -9.10 18.56
C ARG A 77 2.61 -8.26 18.95
N HIS A 78 2.35 -7.06 19.46
CA HIS A 78 3.39 -6.24 20.09
C HIS A 78 3.76 -6.87 21.44
N GLN A 79 5.01 -7.33 21.59
CA GLN A 79 5.55 -7.79 22.86
C GLN A 79 6.33 -6.62 23.47
N ALA A 80 5.89 -6.18 24.66
CA ALA A 80 6.52 -5.12 25.43
C ALA A 80 7.68 -5.65 26.28
#